data_AF-A0A3M1S1D9-F1
#
_entry.id   AF-A0A3M1S1D9-F1
#
_cell.length_a   1.000
_cell.length_b   1.000
_cell.length_c   1.000
_cell.angle_alpha   90.00
_cell.angle_beta   90.00
_cell.angle_gamma   90.00
#
_symmetry.space_group_name_H-M   'P 1'
#
loop_
_entity.id
_entity.type
_entity.pdbx_description
1 polymer ?
#
loop_
_entity_poly.entity_id
_entity_poly.type
_entity_poly.pdbx_seq_one_letter_code
_entity_poly.pdbx_strand_id
1 'polypeptide(L)'
;EPVKTVMSGAQVYNTACLACHGAGIGGAPKFGDREAWAPRIAKGVETLQQHALNGFTGNAGYMPPKGGRVDLSDDEVLAAMNYMLDQVR
;
A
#
# COMPACT_ATOMS: atom_id res chain seq x y z
N GLU A 1 -8.25 23.84 18.38
CA GLU A 1 -8.42 22.99 17.19
C GLU A 1 -7.74 21.66 17.46
N PRO A 2 -8.40 20.50 17.32
CA PRO A 2 -7.70 19.23 17.46
C PRO A 2 -6.80 19.05 16.24
N VAL A 3 -5.49 18.94 16.48
CA VAL A 3 -4.51 18.61 15.44
C VAL A 3 -4.91 17.28 14.83
N LYS A 4 -5.25 17.26 13.54
CA LYS A 4 -5.44 16.03 12.77
C LYS A 4 -4.08 15.34 12.73
N THR A 5 -3.82 14.41 13.64
CA THR A 5 -2.51 13.74 13.74
C THR A 5 -2.24 12.97 12.46
N VAL A 6 -1.27 13.44 11.68
CA VAL A 6 -0.79 12.77 10.46
C VAL A 6 -0.18 11.42 10.84
N MET A 7 -0.67 10.34 10.25
CA MET A 7 -0.18 8.99 10.50
C MET A 7 1.10 8.72 9.71
N SER A 8 2.08 8.07 10.33
CA SER A 8 3.25 7.54 9.62
C SER A 8 2.88 6.38 8.70
N GLY A 9 3.72 6.09 7.71
CA GLY A 9 3.52 4.97 6.79
C GLY A 9 3.36 3.61 7.49
N ALA A 10 4.14 3.37 8.55
CA ALA A 10 4.00 2.16 9.36
C ALA A 10 2.66 2.10 10.11
N GLN A 11 2.18 3.23 10.63
CA GLN A 11 0.87 3.29 11.29
C GLN A 11 -0.28 3.07 10.29
N VAL A 12 -0.22 3.66 9.11
CA VAL A 12 -1.21 3.43 8.04
C VAL A 12 -1.17 1.98 7.59
N TYR A 13 0.02 1.41 7.38
CA TYR A 13 0.17 0.00 7.05
C TYR A 13 -0.50 -0.91 8.09
N ASN A 14 -0.18 -0.73 9.37
CA ASN A 14 -0.72 -1.58 10.44
C ASN A 14 -2.24 -1.46 10.60
N THR A 15 -2.82 -0.28 10.33
CA THR A 15 -4.26 -0.04 10.53
C THR A 15 -5.12 -0.38 9.31
N ALA A 16 -4.54 -0.46 8.11
CA ALA A 16 -5.30 -0.67 6.88
C ALA A 16 -4.66 -1.69 5.94
N CYS A 17 -3.41 -1.49 5.54
CA CYS A 17 -2.78 -2.29 4.49
C CYS A 17 -2.48 -3.74 4.93
N LEU A 18 -2.16 -3.93 6.21
CA LEU A 18 -1.83 -5.24 6.81
C LEU A 18 -2.95 -6.26 6.62
N ALA A 19 -4.21 -5.82 6.62
CA ALA A 19 -5.36 -6.71 6.46
C ALA A 19 -5.25 -7.59 5.22
N CYS A 20 -4.77 -7.03 4.10
CA CYS A 20 -4.57 -7.79 2.86
C CYS A 20 -3.10 -8.19 2.69
N HIS A 21 -2.17 -7.27 2.89
CA HIS A 21 -0.76 -7.47 2.58
C HIS A 21 0.03 -8.23 3.66
N GLY A 22 -0.52 -8.46 4.85
CA GLY A 22 0.14 -9.27 5.87
C GLY A 22 0.18 -10.75 5.49
N ALA A 23 -0.99 -11.32 5.21
CA ALA A 23 -1.12 -12.74 4.84
C ALA A 23 -1.31 -12.98 3.33
N GLY A 24 -1.38 -11.92 2.52
CA GLY A 24 -1.61 -12.02 1.07
C GLY A 24 -3.05 -12.37 0.72
N ILE A 25 -4.02 -11.84 1.49
CA ILE A 25 -5.45 -12.10 1.30
C ILE A 25 -5.87 -11.60 -0.08
N GLY A 26 -6.68 -12.40 -0.78
CA GLY A 26 -7.19 -12.05 -2.11
C GLY A 26 -6.07 -11.85 -3.15
N GLY A 27 -4.93 -12.52 -2.97
CA GLY A 27 -3.77 -12.44 -3.86
C GLY A 27 -2.93 -11.18 -3.71
N ALA A 28 -3.14 -10.40 -2.64
CA ALA A 28 -2.30 -9.24 -2.34
C ALA A 28 -0.82 -9.64 -2.19
N PRO A 29 0.14 -8.86 -2.73
CA PRO A 29 1.56 -9.15 -2.52
C PRO A 29 1.90 -9.02 -1.03
N LYS A 30 2.47 -10.08 -0.47
CA LYS A 30 2.80 -10.15 0.96
C LYS A 30 3.89 -9.13 1.31
N PHE A 31 3.77 -8.53 2.48
CA PHE A 31 4.79 -7.63 3.02
C PHE A 31 6.11 -8.38 3.23
N GLY A 32 7.22 -7.79 2.77
CA GLY A 32 8.54 -8.42 2.82
C GLY A 32 8.81 -9.50 1.77
N ASP A 33 7.83 -9.86 0.93
CA ASP A 33 8.00 -10.87 -0.12
C ASP A 33 8.70 -10.28 -1.36
N ARG A 34 10.03 -10.37 -1.37
CA ARG A 34 10.87 -9.80 -2.44
C ARG A 34 10.50 -10.33 -3.82
N GLU A 35 10.16 -11.63 -3.94
CA GLU A 35 9.82 -12.24 -5.23
C GLU A 35 8.48 -11.73 -5.75
N ALA A 36 7.48 -11.60 -4.87
CA ALA A 36 6.21 -11.00 -5.24
C ALA A 36 6.37 -9.52 -5.64
N TRP A 37 7.22 -8.76 -4.94
CA TRP A 37 7.37 -7.32 -5.18
C TRP A 37 8.25 -6.96 -6.36
N ALA A 38 9.25 -7.78 -6.72
CA ALA A 38 10.16 -7.51 -7.84
C ALA A 38 9.46 -7.12 -9.16
N PRO A 39 8.50 -7.91 -9.71
CA PRO A 39 7.83 -7.55 -10.96
C PRO A 39 6.90 -6.33 -10.82
N ARG A 40 6.51 -5.95 -9.60
CA ARG A 40 5.68 -4.77 -9.33
C ARG A 40 6.53 -3.51 -9.29
N ILE A 41 7.69 -3.58 -8.62
CA ILE A 41 8.70 -2.50 -8.61
C ILE A 41 9.22 -2.22 -10.01
N ALA A 42 9.40 -3.25 -10.85
CA ALA A 42 9.82 -3.10 -12.25
C ALA A 42 8.84 -2.27 -13.11
N LYS A 43 7.59 -2.08 -12.69
CA LYS A 43 6.62 -1.19 -13.37
C LYS A 43 6.83 0.29 -13.06
N GLY A 44 7.75 0.61 -12.15
CA GLY A 44 8.06 1.97 -11.72
C GLY A 44 7.22 2.44 -10.53
N VAL A 45 7.81 3.30 -9.72
CA VAL A 45 7.20 3.83 -8.48
C VAL A 45 5.94 4.62 -8.78
N GLU A 46 5.92 5.42 -9.84
CA GLU A 46 4.74 6.22 -10.24
C GLU A 46 3.51 5.34 -10.50
N THR A 47 3.69 4.22 -11.19
CA THR A 47 2.60 3.24 -11.41
C THR A 47 2.05 2.71 -10.09
N LEU A 48 2.93 2.39 -9.13
CA LEU A 48 2.51 1.90 -7.81
C LEU A 48 1.78 2.97 -7.01
N GLN A 49 2.20 4.23 -7.10
CA GLN A 49 1.51 5.36 -6.47
C GLN A 49 0.09 5.51 -7.01
N GLN A 50 -0.06 5.48 -8.34
CA GLN A 50 -1.37 5.57 -8.98
C GLN A 50 -2.29 4.41 -8.55
N HIS A 51 -1.76 3.19 -8.48
CA HIS A 51 -2.53 2.03 -8.02
C HIS A 51 -2.89 2.12 -6.53
N ALA A 52 -2.00 2.61 -5.68
CA ALA A 52 -2.26 2.78 -4.25
C ALA A 52 -3.33 3.85 -3.97
N LEU A 53 -3.32 4.95 -4.72
CA LEU A 53 -4.26 6.06 -4.56
C LEU A 53 -5.61 5.77 -5.22
N ASN A 54 -5.61 5.35 -6.49
CA ASN A 54 -6.82 5.21 -7.29
C ASN A 54 -7.41 3.80 -7.27
N GLY A 55 -6.73 2.86 -6.62
CA GLY A 55 -7.08 1.45 -6.64
C GLY A 55 -6.58 0.75 -7.90
N PHE A 56 -6.61 -0.57 -7.87
CA PHE A 56 -6.13 -1.40 -8.95
C PHE A 56 -6.85 -2.74 -8.98
N THR A 57 -7.35 -3.12 -10.16
CA THR A 57 -7.79 -4.48 -10.45
C THR A 57 -6.78 -5.12 -11.37
N GLY A 58 -6.19 -6.22 -10.94
CA GLY A 58 -5.26 -7.00 -11.77
C GLY A 58 -5.48 -8.49 -11.62
N ASN A 59 -4.62 -9.26 -12.27
CA ASN A 59 -4.72 -10.72 -12.28
C ASN A 59 -4.68 -11.37 -10.89
N ALA A 60 -4.04 -10.70 -9.92
CA ALA A 60 -3.93 -11.21 -8.56
C ALA A 60 -5.16 -10.92 -7.69
N GLY A 61 -5.97 -9.90 -8.04
CA GLY A 61 -7.10 -9.47 -7.23
C GLY A 61 -7.39 -7.98 -7.35
N TYR A 62 -8.19 -7.49 -6.40
CA TYR A 62 -8.60 -6.09 -6.30
C TYR A 62 -7.93 -5.41 -5.10
N MET A 63 -7.33 -4.25 -5.35
CA MET A 63 -6.86 -3.31 -4.35
C MET A 63 -7.77 -2.08 -4.37
N PRO A 64 -8.49 -1.78 -3.28
CA PRO A 64 -9.36 -0.61 -3.22
C PRO A 64 -8.56 0.70 -3.25
N PRO A 65 -9.15 1.80 -3.77
CA PRO A 65 -8.57 3.14 -3.68
C PRO A 65 -8.16 3.45 -2.24
N LYS A 66 -6.92 3.95 -2.07
CA LYS A 66 -6.35 4.32 -0.77
C LYS A 66 -6.37 3.19 0.27
N GLY A 67 -6.36 1.93 -0.17
CA GLY A 67 -6.50 0.78 0.72
C GLY A 67 -7.81 0.76 1.50
N GLY A 68 -8.86 1.40 0.98
CA GLY A 68 -10.15 1.58 1.66
C GLY A 68 -10.20 2.73 2.66
N ARG A 69 -9.12 3.52 2.77
CA ARG A 69 -8.98 4.65 3.70
C ARG A 69 -9.07 5.99 2.98
N VAL A 70 -10.25 6.29 2.43
CA VAL A 70 -10.53 7.56 1.75
C VAL A 70 -10.48 8.78 2.70
N ASP A 71 -10.45 8.53 4.00
CA ASP A 71 -10.31 9.53 5.07
C ASP A 71 -8.86 10.02 5.27
N LEU A 72 -7.87 9.24 4.83
CA LEU A 72 -6.45 9.62 4.88
C LEU A 72 -6.09 10.58 3.75
N SER A 73 -5.01 11.35 3.91
CA SER A 73 -4.40 12.10 2.81
C SER A 73 -3.67 11.17 1.84
N ASP A 74 -3.35 11.68 0.64
CA ASP A 74 -2.58 10.90 -0.34
C ASP A 74 -1.16 10.63 0.19
N ASP A 75 -0.54 11.62 0.84
CA ASP A 75 0.79 11.49 1.44
C ASP A 75 0.85 10.37 2.49
N GLU A 76 -0.18 10.21 3.32
CA GLU A 76 -0.26 9.13 4.31
C GLU A 76 -0.32 7.74 3.65
N VAL A 77 -1.07 7.61 2.55
CA VAL A 77 -1.15 6.37 1.77
C VAL A 77 0.19 6.08 1.07
N LEU A 78 0.81 7.10 0.48
CA LEU A 78 2.10 6.96 -0.19
C LEU A 78 3.23 6.66 0.80
N ALA A 79 3.18 7.20 2.01
CA ALA A 79 4.09 6.84 3.09
C ALA A 79 3.96 5.35 3.44
N ALA A 80 2.74 4.81 3.47
CA ALA A 80 2.49 3.39 3.71
C ALA A 80 3.03 2.52 2.56
N MET A 81 2.79 2.94 1.31
CA MET A 81 3.35 2.28 0.13
C MET A 81 4.88 2.23 0.19
N ASN A 82 5.53 3.34 0.50
CA ASN A 82 6.99 3.41 0.63
C ASN A 82 7.51 2.52 1.76
N TYR A 83 6.85 2.53 2.92
CA TYR A 83 7.20 1.64 4.04
C TYR A 83 7.19 0.15 3.63
N MET A 84 6.24 -0.26 2.80
CA MET A 84 6.18 -1.62 2.27
C MET A 84 7.29 -1.90 1.25
N LEU A 85 7.59 -0.94 0.36
CA LEU A 85 8.67 -1.07 -0.61
C LEU A 85 10.05 -1.17 0.07
N ASP A 86 10.27 -0.44 1.16
CA ASP A 86 11.54 -0.46 1.89
C ASP A 86 11.85 -1.81 2.54
N GLN A 87 10.86 -2.68 2.73
CA GLN A 87 11.11 -4.05 3.23
C GLN A 87 11.62 -5.03 2.17
N VAL A 88 11.45 -4.67 0.89
CA VAL A 88 11.73 -5.55 -0.25
C VAL A 88 12.79 -4.99 -1.19
N ARG A 89 13.26 -3.77 -0.93
CA ARG A 89 14.46 -3.19 -1.54
C ARG A 89 15.72 -3.86 -1.01
#